data_AF-A0A1F5C520-F1
#
_entry.id   AF-A0A1F5C520-F1
#
_cell.length_a   1.000
_cell.length_b   1.000
_cell.length_c   1.000
_cell.angle_alpha   90.00
_cell.angle_beta   90.00
_cell.angle_gamma   90.00
#
_symmetry.space_group_name_H-M   'P 1'
#
loop_
_entity.id
_entity.type
_entity.pdbx_description
1 polymer ?
#
loop_
_entity_poly.entity_id
_entity_poly.type
_entity_poly.pdbx_seq_one_letter_code
_entity_poly.pdbx_strand_id
1 'polypeptide(L)'
;MKLRKRLLLVVLAPVFMASVVFCYDSPVQENPGPFQFEISFSPVVHPDPITGRVYVIVSKDGGREPRLQTGFDIATGIPIWGKNVQELKPGETAVIDEDVFGFPLESIKEIPAGEYHVQGFVNIYTEFKRSDGHTLWMHNDQWEGQRWNISPGNLYSTVSKVFIDPGDGTMIRLVCDKVIPPVEVLPDTAYVKRIKFKSEILTKFWGQPIYLGATVLLPEGYDNHPDVCYPVCYDQGHFSLRAPHGFSEGNPFYKLWTSENFPRMIAVTFQHPCPYYDDSYVVNSPNVGPYDDAIMQELIPYVEEHFRIIRKPYARVLTGGSTGGWICLAMQVFHPDFFGGTWSLCPDPVDFRYYELVNIYQDENAYYRIHNQIQTERPEARDPDGQVWHTIRDSYYYEWTLGDRHRSGGQWAIWEAAYTPVGEDGYPKPLWD
;
A
#
# COMPACT_ATOMS: atom_id res chain seq x y z
N MET A 1 -24.27 92.22 61.88
CA MET A 1 -23.63 92.98 60.78
C MET A 1 -22.12 92.97 61.02
N LYS A 2 -21.41 92.02 60.43
CA LYS A 2 -20.69 92.09 59.13
C LYS A 2 -19.38 92.90 59.18
N LEU A 3 -18.32 92.17 58.81
CA LEU A 3 -17.08 92.58 58.13
C LEU A 3 -15.91 93.15 58.96
N ARG A 4 -14.82 92.36 59.07
CA ARG A 4 -13.60 92.49 58.24
C ARG A 4 -12.47 91.63 58.81
N LYS A 5 -11.98 90.64 58.06
CA LYS A 5 -10.56 90.26 58.09
C LYS A 5 -10.08 89.99 56.66
N ARG A 6 -8.90 90.57 56.37
CA ARG A 6 -8.26 90.73 55.07
C ARG A 6 -7.71 89.40 54.54
N LEU A 7 -7.82 89.22 53.23
CA LEU A 7 -7.20 88.17 52.42
C LEU A 7 -5.71 88.50 52.22
N LEU A 8 -4.81 87.54 52.47
CA LEU A 8 -3.42 87.56 51.97
C LEU A 8 -3.36 86.55 50.82
N LEU A 9 -2.97 87.00 49.63
CA LEU A 9 -2.66 86.14 48.49
C LEU A 9 -1.27 85.52 48.69
N VAL A 10 -1.17 84.20 48.62
CA VAL A 10 0.07 83.47 48.36
C VAL A 10 -0.09 82.77 47.02
N VAL A 11 0.74 83.14 46.05
CA VAL A 11 0.81 82.50 44.73
C VAL A 11 1.79 81.33 44.84
N LEU A 12 1.28 80.10 44.69
CA LEU A 12 2.08 78.88 44.54
C LEU A 12 2.10 78.51 43.06
N ALA A 13 3.30 78.50 42.46
CA ALA A 13 3.54 78.02 41.10
C ALA A 13 3.56 76.48 41.07
N PRO A 14 2.97 75.80 40.06
CA PRO A 14 3.05 74.36 39.95
C PRO A 14 4.37 73.95 39.29
N VAL A 15 5.13 73.07 39.96
CA VAL A 15 6.26 72.35 39.38
C VAL A 15 5.69 71.17 38.59
N PHE A 16 5.84 71.19 37.26
CA PHE A 16 5.52 70.05 36.40
C PHE A 16 6.67 69.03 36.48
N MET A 17 6.41 67.87 37.08
CA MET A 17 7.31 66.72 37.06
C MET A 17 6.96 65.86 35.84
N ALA A 18 7.82 65.84 34.83
CA ALA A 18 7.64 65.02 33.64
C ALA A 18 8.01 63.56 33.95
N SER A 19 7.01 62.68 33.99
CA SER A 19 7.20 61.23 34.07
C SER A 19 7.68 60.73 32.72
N VAL A 20 8.96 60.35 32.61
CA VAL A 20 9.46 59.60 31.45
C VAL A 20 8.99 58.16 31.60
N VAL A 21 7.92 57.81 30.89
CA VAL A 21 7.48 56.42 30.73
C VAL A 21 8.41 55.77 29.70
N PHE A 22 9.35 54.95 30.18
CA PHE A 22 10.05 54.00 29.31
C PHE A 22 9.05 52.89 28.97
N CYS A 23 8.43 52.97 27.79
CA CYS A 23 7.82 51.81 27.17
C CYS A 23 8.95 50.85 26.81
N TYR A 24 9.13 49.81 27.61
CA TYR A 24 9.79 48.59 27.13
C TYR A 24 8.81 47.95 26.15
N ASP A 25 9.06 48.09 24.85
CA ASP A 25 8.51 47.17 23.87
C ASP A 25 9.12 45.80 24.17
N SER A 26 8.37 44.96 24.89
CA SER A 26 8.65 43.53 24.89
C SER A 26 8.65 43.08 23.43
N PRO A 27 9.68 42.36 22.95
CA PRO A 27 9.61 41.78 21.62
C PRO A 27 8.34 40.93 21.58
N VAL A 28 7.45 41.20 20.63
CA VAL A 28 6.37 40.29 20.29
C VAL A 28 7.06 38.99 19.95
N GLN A 29 6.99 38.03 20.86
CA GLN A 29 7.36 36.66 20.58
C GLN A 29 6.34 36.22 19.54
N GLU A 30 6.71 36.31 18.26
CA GLU A 30 5.96 35.67 17.19
C GLU A 30 5.80 34.22 17.65
N ASN A 31 4.56 33.84 17.99
CA ASN A 31 4.28 32.44 18.22
C ASN A 31 4.75 31.73 16.95
N PRO A 32 5.65 30.75 17.05
CA PRO A 32 6.03 29.99 15.89
C PRO A 32 4.75 29.48 15.20
N GLY A 33 4.72 29.54 13.87
CA GLY A 33 3.61 28.97 13.10
C GLY A 33 3.40 27.49 13.44
N PRO A 34 2.29 26.85 13.03
CA PRO A 34 2.12 25.43 13.29
C PRO A 34 3.25 24.61 12.62
N PHE A 35 3.79 23.63 13.35
CA PHE A 35 4.75 22.67 12.80
C PHE A 35 4.11 21.92 11.62
N GLN A 36 4.79 21.87 10.48
CA GLN A 36 4.24 21.28 9.26
C GLN A 36 5.33 20.80 8.29
N PHE A 37 4.96 19.86 7.42
CA PHE A 37 5.76 19.46 6.26
C PHE A 37 5.16 20.03 4.97
N GLU A 38 6.01 20.57 4.11
CA GLU A 38 5.65 20.99 2.74
C GLU A 38 6.28 20.02 1.74
N ILE A 39 5.45 19.29 1.00
CA ILE A 39 5.87 18.36 -0.03
C ILE A 39 5.56 18.97 -1.39
N SER A 40 6.55 19.05 -2.27
CA SER A 40 6.38 19.48 -3.66
C SER A 40 7.14 18.53 -4.58
N PHE A 41 6.99 18.70 -5.89
CA PHE A 41 7.79 17.96 -6.88
C PHE A 41 8.37 18.89 -7.93
N SER A 42 9.52 18.49 -8.49
CA SER A 42 10.26 19.30 -9.46
C SER A 42 9.69 19.15 -10.88
N PRO A 43 9.54 20.26 -11.64
CA PRO A 43 9.16 20.19 -13.06
C PRO A 43 10.18 19.46 -13.93
N VAL A 44 11.40 19.24 -13.44
CA VAL A 44 12.45 18.47 -14.13
C VAL A 44 12.09 16.99 -14.20
N VAL A 45 11.45 16.44 -13.16
CA VAL A 45 11.11 15.02 -13.09
C VAL A 45 9.69 14.72 -13.58
N HIS A 46 8.77 15.68 -13.43
CA HIS A 46 7.41 15.57 -13.94
C HIS A 46 6.89 16.98 -14.29
N PRO A 47 6.63 17.28 -15.58
CA PRO A 47 6.26 18.63 -16.01
C PRO A 47 4.77 18.96 -15.84
N ASP A 48 3.92 17.94 -15.70
CA ASP A 48 2.46 18.09 -15.66
C ASP A 48 1.90 18.05 -14.22
N PRO A 49 0.69 18.58 -13.98
CA PRO A 49 0.02 18.43 -12.70
C PRO A 49 -0.22 16.97 -12.31
N ILE A 50 -0.15 16.66 -11.02
CA ILE A 50 -0.31 15.30 -10.48
C ILE A 50 -1.58 15.21 -9.63
N THR A 51 -2.40 14.20 -9.92
CA THR A 51 -3.41 13.69 -9.00
C THR A 51 -2.88 12.41 -8.38
N GLY A 52 -2.99 12.28 -7.06
CA GLY A 52 -2.32 11.20 -6.35
C GLY A 52 -2.38 11.36 -4.83
N ARG A 53 -1.35 10.85 -4.17
CA ARG A 53 -1.17 10.97 -2.72
C ARG A 53 0.26 11.34 -2.40
N VAL A 54 0.43 12.36 -1.56
CA VAL A 54 1.72 12.75 -1.01
C VAL A 54 1.90 12.10 0.35
N TYR A 55 3.15 11.76 0.68
CA TYR A 55 3.51 11.25 2.00
C TYR A 55 4.72 11.97 2.56
N VAL A 56 4.78 12.00 3.88
CA VAL A 56 6.03 12.20 4.62
C VAL A 56 6.28 10.95 5.47
N ILE A 57 7.50 10.42 5.37
CA ILE A 57 7.97 9.29 6.19
C ILE A 57 9.09 9.78 7.08
N VAL A 58 9.00 9.49 8.38
CA VAL A 58 9.95 9.93 9.41
C VAL A 58 10.54 8.69 10.09
N SER A 59 11.86 8.56 10.08
CA SER A 59 12.56 7.43 10.71
C SER A 59 13.71 7.86 11.59
N LYS A 60 13.98 7.08 12.65
CA LYS A 60 15.21 7.19 13.45
C LYS A 60 16.39 6.42 12.83
N ASP A 61 16.11 5.46 11.94
CA ASP A 61 17.13 4.66 11.27
C ASP A 61 17.59 5.35 9.97
N GLY A 62 18.91 5.58 9.88
CA GLY A 62 19.57 6.13 8.70
C GLY A 62 20.19 5.09 7.77
N GLY A 63 20.07 3.78 8.07
CA GLY A 63 20.69 2.71 7.30
C GLY A 63 20.04 2.44 5.94
N ARG A 64 18.74 2.71 5.80
CA ARG A 64 17.97 2.58 4.56
C ARG A 64 17.09 3.81 4.38
N GLU A 65 16.72 4.17 3.14
CA GLU A 65 15.79 5.29 2.90
C GLU A 65 14.44 5.06 3.61
N PRO A 66 13.85 6.08 4.29
CA PRO A 66 12.59 5.93 5.03
C PRO A 66 11.45 5.31 4.24
N ARG A 67 11.24 5.68 2.95
CA ARG A 67 10.19 5.11 2.09
C ARG A 67 10.29 3.59 1.92
N LEU A 68 11.46 3.01 2.16
CA LEU A 68 11.72 1.58 2.04
C LEU A 68 11.66 0.84 3.38
N GLN A 69 11.37 1.55 4.47
CA GLN A 69 11.21 1.01 5.82
C GLN A 69 9.72 0.80 6.17
N THR A 70 8.81 1.42 5.42
CA THR A 70 7.37 1.13 5.50
C THR A 70 7.11 -0.27 4.93
N GLY A 71 6.32 -1.08 5.64
CA GLY A 71 5.92 -2.40 5.18
C GLY A 71 4.99 -2.33 3.97
N PHE A 72 4.98 -3.38 3.16
CA PHE A 72 4.05 -3.46 2.03
C PHE A 72 2.63 -3.83 2.51
N ASP A 73 2.55 -4.86 3.35
CA ASP A 73 1.34 -5.56 3.80
C ASP A 73 1.23 -5.63 5.33
N ILE A 74 2.26 -5.18 6.05
CA ILE A 74 2.32 -5.22 7.51
C ILE A 74 2.69 -3.85 8.05
N ALA A 75 2.00 -3.40 9.09
CA ALA A 75 2.36 -2.23 9.87
C ALA A 75 3.76 -2.39 10.50
N THR A 76 4.77 -1.71 9.97
CA THR A 76 6.15 -1.77 10.52
C THR A 76 6.39 -0.83 11.70
N GLY A 77 5.42 0.02 12.01
CA GLY A 77 5.54 1.06 13.04
C GLY A 77 6.43 2.25 12.65
N ILE A 78 6.89 2.32 11.39
CA ILE A 78 7.61 3.50 10.88
C ILE A 78 6.60 4.63 10.64
N PRO A 79 6.78 5.81 11.27
CA PRO A 79 5.87 6.93 11.11
C PRO A 79 5.72 7.41 9.67
N ILE A 80 4.47 7.44 9.20
CA ILE A 80 4.05 7.92 7.89
C ILE A 80 2.74 8.71 8.02
N TRP A 81 2.63 9.78 7.24
CA TRP A 81 1.40 10.57 7.07
C TRP A 81 1.13 10.72 5.59
N GLY A 82 -0.14 10.70 5.20
CA GLY A 82 -0.54 10.70 3.79
C GLY A 82 -1.73 11.61 3.50
N LYS A 83 -1.68 12.34 2.39
CA LYS A 83 -2.75 13.24 1.95
C LYS A 83 -2.97 13.15 0.45
N ASN A 84 -4.23 13.03 0.04
CA ASN A 84 -4.58 13.07 -1.38
C ASN A 84 -4.38 14.47 -1.95
N VAL A 85 -3.93 14.53 -3.19
CA VAL A 85 -3.77 15.76 -3.96
C VAL A 85 -4.46 15.61 -5.31
N GLN A 86 -5.03 16.70 -5.81
CA GLN A 86 -5.73 16.76 -7.09
C GLN A 86 -5.10 17.88 -7.91
N GLU A 87 -4.63 17.55 -9.12
CA GLU A 87 -4.01 18.51 -10.06
C GLU A 87 -2.92 19.39 -9.41
N LEU A 88 -2.12 18.83 -8.48
CA LEU A 88 -1.00 19.52 -7.85
C LEU A 88 0.04 19.90 -8.90
N LYS A 89 0.34 21.19 -9.06
CA LYS A 89 1.28 21.65 -10.10
C LYS A 89 2.74 21.44 -9.66
N PRO A 90 3.68 21.29 -10.61
CA PRO A 90 5.10 21.27 -10.27
C PRO A 90 5.51 22.52 -9.49
N GLY A 91 6.23 22.33 -8.38
CA GLY A 91 6.62 23.40 -7.44
C GLY A 91 5.52 23.89 -6.49
N GLU A 92 4.27 23.49 -6.68
CA GLU A 92 3.19 23.72 -5.70
C GLU A 92 3.38 22.79 -4.50
N THR A 93 3.05 23.28 -3.31
CA THR A 93 3.25 22.56 -2.06
C THR A 93 1.94 21.94 -1.56
N ALA A 94 1.98 20.64 -1.29
CA ALA A 94 1.01 19.95 -0.46
C ALA A 94 1.47 20.00 1.00
N VAL A 95 0.61 20.51 1.87
CA VAL A 95 0.89 20.65 3.31
C VAL A 95 0.38 19.42 4.05
N ILE A 96 1.27 18.82 4.85
CA ILE A 96 0.95 17.85 5.90
C ILE A 96 1.13 18.56 7.24
N ASP A 97 0.01 18.87 7.88
CA ASP A 97 -0.11 19.57 9.17
C ASP A 97 -0.71 18.63 10.24
N GLU A 98 -1.10 19.19 11.38
CA GLU A 98 -1.66 18.47 12.52
C GLU A 98 -2.96 17.72 12.23
N ASP A 99 -3.71 18.11 11.20
CA ASP A 99 -5.02 17.57 10.83
C ASP A 99 -4.90 16.39 9.85
N VAL A 100 -3.71 16.14 9.31
CA VAL A 100 -3.47 14.99 8.43
C VAL A 100 -3.20 13.76 9.28
N PHE A 101 -4.07 12.76 9.14
CA PHE A 101 -3.92 11.48 9.81
C PHE A 101 -2.64 10.75 9.39
N GLY A 102 -1.99 10.10 10.35
CA GLY A 102 -0.87 9.19 10.11
C GLY A 102 -0.86 7.99 11.04
N PHE A 103 0.18 7.18 10.88
CA PHE A 103 0.39 5.95 11.63
C PHE A 103 1.89 5.75 11.90
N PRO A 104 2.31 5.25 13.09
CA PRO A 104 1.49 4.88 14.24
C PRO A 104 1.08 6.08 15.11
N LEU A 105 1.50 7.28 14.75
CA LEU A 105 1.13 8.53 15.42
C LEU A 105 0.05 9.22 14.60
N GLU A 106 -1.10 9.51 15.21
CA GLU A 106 -2.26 10.04 14.49
C GLU A 106 -1.97 11.43 13.93
N SER A 107 -1.12 12.22 14.58
CA SER A 107 -0.76 13.58 14.20
C SER A 107 0.75 13.82 14.26
N ILE A 108 1.26 14.66 13.37
CA ILE A 108 2.67 15.09 13.37
C ILE A 108 3.08 15.82 14.67
N LYS A 109 2.11 16.32 15.45
CA LYS A 109 2.35 16.91 16.78
C LYS A 109 2.87 15.91 17.81
N GLU A 110 2.61 14.63 17.59
CA GLU A 110 2.99 13.57 18.52
C GLU A 110 4.42 13.08 18.30
N ILE A 111 5.11 13.58 17.27
CA ILE A 111 6.51 13.25 17.00
C ILE A 111 7.36 13.68 18.21
N PRO A 112 8.02 12.75 18.92
CA PRO A 112 8.87 13.12 20.03
C PRO A 112 10.03 13.99 19.55
N ALA A 113 10.40 15.01 20.31
CA ALA A 113 11.53 15.86 19.93
C ALA A 113 12.82 15.04 19.74
N GLY A 114 13.56 15.26 18.65
CA GLY A 114 14.77 14.50 18.35
C GLY A 114 15.29 14.63 16.92
N GLU A 115 16.41 13.95 16.65
CA GLU A 115 16.97 13.83 15.30
C GLU A 115 16.26 12.72 14.50
N TYR A 116 15.90 13.01 13.26
CA TYR A 116 15.21 12.10 12.34
C TYR A 116 15.76 12.18 10.92
N HIS A 117 15.50 11.11 10.16
CA HIS A 117 15.64 11.02 8.72
C HIS A 117 14.24 11.13 8.12
N VAL A 118 14.01 12.17 7.31
CA VAL A 118 12.71 12.51 6.76
C VAL A 118 12.75 12.41 5.24
N GLN A 119 11.71 11.83 4.65
CA GLN A 119 11.60 11.69 3.20
C GLN A 119 10.19 12.04 2.73
N GLY A 120 10.11 12.88 1.70
CA GLY A 120 8.87 13.16 0.97
C GLY A 120 8.67 12.17 -0.17
N PHE A 121 7.42 11.82 -0.45
CA PHE A 121 7.06 10.90 -1.52
C PHE A 121 5.77 11.36 -2.22
N VAL A 122 5.65 11.09 -3.52
CA VAL A 122 4.43 11.30 -4.32
C VAL A 122 4.09 9.99 -5.03
N ASN A 123 2.98 9.37 -4.63
CA ASN A 123 2.35 8.26 -5.34
C ASN A 123 1.36 8.82 -6.36
N ILE A 124 1.65 8.62 -7.64
CA ILE A 124 0.89 9.17 -8.75
C ILE A 124 -0.26 8.23 -9.06
N TYR A 125 -1.48 8.77 -9.13
CA TYR A 125 -2.65 7.99 -9.52
C TYR A 125 -2.95 8.12 -11.01
N THR A 126 -3.45 7.04 -11.56
CA THR A 126 -4.01 6.97 -12.92
C THR A 126 -5.52 7.07 -12.85
N GLU A 127 -6.12 7.74 -13.84
CA GLU A 127 -7.57 7.76 -14.05
C GLU A 127 -8.02 6.47 -14.75
N PHE A 128 -8.82 5.65 -14.07
CA PHE A 128 -9.45 4.43 -14.60
C PHE A 128 -10.91 4.73 -14.95
N LYS A 129 -11.26 4.61 -16.24
CA LYS A 129 -12.65 4.75 -16.73
C LYS A 129 -13.27 3.37 -16.86
N ARG A 130 -13.87 2.90 -15.78
CA ARG A 130 -14.36 1.52 -15.69
C ARG A 130 -15.56 1.30 -16.60
N SER A 131 -15.73 0.06 -17.04
CA SER A 131 -16.78 -0.36 -17.96
C SER A 131 -18.20 -0.25 -17.40
N ASP A 132 -18.34 -0.10 -16.08
CA ASP A 132 -19.60 0.16 -15.38
C ASP A 132 -19.98 1.64 -15.30
N GLY A 133 -19.13 2.53 -15.84
CA GLY A 133 -19.37 3.97 -15.90
C GLY A 133 -18.74 4.77 -14.76
N HIS A 134 -18.08 4.12 -13.79
CA HIS A 134 -17.35 4.82 -12.74
C HIS A 134 -15.97 5.29 -13.21
N THR A 135 -15.52 6.43 -12.69
CA THR A 135 -14.17 6.95 -12.91
C THR A 135 -13.42 6.97 -11.58
N LEU A 136 -12.33 6.23 -11.49
CA LEU A 136 -11.52 6.12 -10.28
C LEU A 136 -10.12 6.70 -10.51
N TRP A 137 -9.56 7.31 -9.48
CA TRP A 137 -8.13 7.58 -9.40
C TRP A 137 -7.48 6.51 -8.51
N MET A 138 -6.48 5.78 -9.00
CA MET A 138 -5.81 4.72 -8.23
C MET A 138 -4.35 4.60 -8.62
N HIS A 139 -3.53 4.02 -7.72
CA HIS A 139 -2.20 3.56 -8.11
C HIS A 139 -2.32 2.49 -9.19
N ASN A 140 -1.49 2.58 -10.23
CA ASN A 140 -1.47 1.64 -11.33
C ASN A 140 -0.16 0.87 -11.32
N ASP A 141 -0.23 -0.42 -10.94
CA ASP A 141 0.91 -1.32 -10.95
C ASP A 141 1.67 -1.24 -12.29
N GLN A 142 2.97 -0.99 -12.18
CA GLN A 142 3.94 -0.98 -13.28
C GLN A 142 4.82 -2.24 -13.26
N TRP A 143 4.26 -3.37 -12.81
CA TRP A 143 4.88 -4.68 -12.67
C TRP A 143 5.74 -4.87 -11.40
N GLU A 144 5.54 -4.04 -10.37
CA GLU A 144 6.22 -4.11 -9.07
C GLU A 144 5.45 -4.87 -7.98
N GLY A 145 4.20 -5.26 -8.25
CA GLY A 145 3.30 -5.92 -7.31
C GLY A 145 2.59 -4.93 -6.38
N GLN A 146 2.01 -3.85 -6.92
CA GLN A 146 1.32 -2.78 -6.17
C GLN A 146 2.11 -2.12 -5.03
N ARG A 147 3.44 -2.26 -5.06
CA ARG A 147 4.35 -1.67 -4.08
C ARG A 147 4.62 -0.21 -4.43
N TRP A 148 3.69 0.67 -4.05
CA TRP A 148 3.73 2.10 -4.37
C TRP A 148 5.10 2.77 -4.09
N ASN A 149 5.80 2.34 -3.03
CA ASN A 149 7.08 2.91 -2.59
C ASN A 149 8.28 2.56 -3.49
N ILE A 150 8.11 1.58 -4.38
CA ILE A 150 9.08 1.20 -5.42
C ILE A 150 8.44 1.21 -6.82
N SER A 151 7.27 1.82 -6.98
CA SER A 151 6.57 1.81 -8.26
C SER A 151 7.21 2.79 -9.26
N PRO A 152 7.57 2.33 -10.47
CA PRO A 152 8.04 3.18 -11.55
C PRO A 152 7.19 4.43 -11.78
N GLY A 153 7.86 5.56 -11.99
CA GLY A 153 7.20 6.85 -12.25
C GLY A 153 6.83 7.64 -10.99
N ASN A 154 6.68 6.99 -9.84
CA ASN A 154 6.48 7.69 -8.56
C ASN A 154 7.71 8.52 -8.18
N LEU A 155 7.46 9.59 -7.41
CA LEU A 155 8.47 10.60 -7.12
C LEU A 155 8.87 10.56 -5.64
N TYR A 156 10.13 10.86 -5.36
CA TYR A 156 10.63 10.91 -3.99
C TYR A 156 11.72 11.96 -3.82
N SER A 157 11.86 12.46 -2.59
CA SER A 157 12.92 13.40 -2.22
C SER A 157 14.21 12.68 -1.83
N THR A 158 15.32 13.42 -1.81
CA THR A 158 16.46 13.05 -0.97
C THR A 158 16.06 12.95 0.50
N VAL A 159 16.71 12.06 1.24
CA VAL A 159 16.52 11.95 2.69
C VAL A 159 17.14 13.16 3.38
N SER A 160 16.36 13.84 4.21
CA SER A 160 16.79 15.00 5.00
C SER A 160 17.02 14.59 6.45
N LYS A 161 18.23 14.81 6.98
CA LYS A 161 18.49 14.65 8.42
C LYS A 161 18.14 15.97 9.12
N VAL A 162 17.16 15.94 10.01
CA VAL A 162 16.61 17.14 10.68
C VAL A 162 16.38 16.88 12.17
N PHE A 163 16.45 17.93 12.97
CA PHE A 163 15.91 17.91 14.32
C PHE A 163 14.45 18.36 14.25
N ILE A 164 13.55 17.58 14.84
CA ILE A 164 12.11 17.89 14.91
C ILE A 164 11.77 18.18 16.37
N ASP A 165 11.10 19.29 16.64
CA ASP A 165 10.38 19.56 17.88
C ASP A 165 9.04 20.21 17.50
N PRO A 166 7.90 19.49 17.54
CA PRO A 166 6.63 20.07 17.08
C PRO A 166 6.19 21.33 17.83
N GLY A 167 6.75 21.60 19.02
CA GLY A 167 6.48 22.81 19.78
C GLY A 167 7.19 24.07 19.26
N ASP A 168 8.20 23.92 18.40
CA ASP A 168 8.98 25.02 17.85
C ASP A 168 8.38 25.62 16.56
N GLY A 169 7.34 25.00 16.02
CA GLY A 169 6.62 25.50 14.84
C GLY A 169 7.41 25.50 13.53
N THR A 170 8.49 24.72 13.46
CA THR A 170 9.34 24.65 12.27
C THR A 170 8.57 24.09 11.09
N MET A 171 8.79 24.67 9.92
CA MET A 171 8.30 24.13 8.65
C MET A 171 9.45 23.43 7.92
N ILE A 172 9.22 22.17 7.52
CA ILE A 172 10.20 21.32 6.85
C ILE A 172 9.78 21.12 5.39
N ARG A 173 10.62 21.58 4.45
CA ARG A 173 10.38 21.45 3.00
C ARG A 173 11.04 20.22 2.42
N LEU A 174 10.28 19.44 1.67
CA LEU A 174 10.72 18.22 0.99
C LEU A 174 10.36 18.34 -0.50
N VAL A 175 11.38 18.40 -1.36
CA VAL A 175 11.20 18.47 -2.81
C VAL A 175 11.45 17.09 -3.41
N CYS A 176 10.42 16.50 -4.02
CA CYS A 176 10.52 15.25 -4.75
C CYS A 176 11.12 15.50 -6.13
N ASP A 177 12.40 15.18 -6.28
CA ASP A 177 13.24 15.48 -7.45
C ASP A 177 13.87 14.23 -8.06
N LYS A 178 13.43 13.04 -7.65
CA LYS A 178 13.82 11.75 -8.20
C LYS A 178 12.61 10.97 -8.65
N VAL A 179 12.78 10.21 -9.72
CA VAL A 179 11.76 9.29 -10.29
C VAL A 179 12.23 7.86 -10.05
N ILE A 180 11.31 6.99 -9.65
CA ILE A 180 11.58 5.56 -9.56
C ILE A 180 11.70 4.98 -10.99
N PRO A 181 12.79 4.25 -11.31
CA PRO A 181 12.98 3.70 -12.65
C PRO A 181 12.03 2.54 -12.93
N PRO A 182 11.83 2.15 -14.21
CA PRO A 182 11.10 0.95 -14.59
C PRO A 182 11.60 -0.31 -13.88
N VAL A 183 10.67 -1.25 -13.61
CA VAL A 183 11.00 -2.56 -13.04
C VAL A 183 11.92 -3.33 -14.00
N GLU A 184 13.03 -3.82 -13.46
CA GLU A 184 13.92 -4.72 -14.18
C GLU A 184 13.36 -6.15 -14.14
N VAL A 185 13.01 -6.67 -15.31
CA VAL A 185 12.57 -8.06 -15.47
C VAL A 185 13.77 -8.91 -15.91
N LEU A 186 14.08 -9.95 -15.13
CA LEU A 186 15.15 -10.88 -15.47
C LEU A 186 14.86 -11.56 -16.83
N PRO A 187 15.88 -11.80 -17.66
CA PRO A 187 15.70 -12.53 -18.90
C PRO A 187 15.30 -13.99 -18.64
N ASP A 188 14.73 -14.62 -19.66
CA ASP A 188 14.51 -16.06 -19.66
C ASP A 188 15.83 -16.83 -19.53
N THR A 189 15.76 -17.97 -18.85
CA THR A 189 16.86 -18.94 -18.76
C THR A 189 16.49 -20.23 -19.46
N ALA A 190 17.34 -21.26 -19.38
CA ALA A 190 16.98 -22.59 -19.87
C ALA A 190 15.75 -23.15 -19.14
N TYR A 191 15.63 -22.92 -17.83
CA TYR A 191 14.56 -23.45 -17.00
C TYR A 191 13.40 -22.48 -16.78
N VAL A 192 13.68 -21.19 -16.63
CA VAL A 192 12.68 -20.20 -16.22
C VAL A 192 12.29 -19.35 -17.40
N LYS A 193 11.01 -19.39 -17.75
CA LYS A 193 10.40 -18.59 -18.82
C LYS A 193 9.42 -17.58 -18.24
N ARG A 194 9.28 -16.43 -18.88
CA ARG A 194 8.44 -15.34 -18.41
C ARG A 194 7.45 -14.92 -19.49
N ILE A 195 6.20 -14.80 -19.09
CA ILE A 195 5.11 -14.34 -19.94
C ILE A 195 4.64 -12.98 -19.40
N LYS A 196 4.40 -12.05 -20.32
CA LYS A 196 3.60 -10.84 -20.06
C LYS A 196 2.85 -10.49 -21.33
N PHE A 197 1.53 -10.38 -21.25
CA PHE A 197 0.69 -9.96 -22.37
C PHE A 197 -0.48 -9.10 -21.87
N LYS A 198 -1.02 -8.28 -22.76
CA LYS A 198 -2.17 -7.42 -22.45
C LYS A 198 -3.44 -8.28 -22.45
N SER A 199 -4.20 -8.28 -21.37
CA SER A 199 -5.51 -8.92 -21.26
C SER A 199 -6.57 -8.07 -21.95
N GLU A 200 -7.36 -8.63 -22.86
CA GLU A 200 -8.44 -7.88 -23.51
C GLU A 200 -9.65 -7.75 -22.57
N ILE A 201 -9.95 -8.81 -21.81
CA ILE A 201 -11.02 -8.84 -20.81
C ILE A 201 -10.81 -7.74 -19.75
N LEU A 202 -9.62 -7.67 -19.15
CA LEU A 202 -9.32 -6.70 -18.09
C LEU A 202 -9.13 -5.29 -18.65
N THR A 203 -8.51 -5.15 -19.84
CA THR A 203 -8.38 -3.84 -20.50
C THR A 203 -9.74 -3.21 -20.76
N LYS A 204 -10.73 -4.02 -21.18
CA LYS A 204 -12.09 -3.55 -21.37
C LYS A 204 -12.74 -3.11 -20.05
N PHE A 205 -12.55 -3.88 -18.97
CA PHE A 205 -13.14 -3.56 -17.68
C PHE A 205 -12.57 -2.26 -17.09
N TRP A 206 -11.25 -2.10 -17.11
CA TRP A 206 -10.55 -0.99 -16.48
C TRP A 206 -10.47 0.28 -17.35
N GLY A 207 -10.83 0.17 -18.63
CA GLY A 207 -10.81 1.28 -19.59
C GLY A 207 -9.41 1.69 -20.04
N GLN A 208 -8.39 0.93 -19.67
CA GLN A 208 -7.00 1.15 -20.06
C GLN A 208 -6.22 -0.19 -20.07
N PRO A 209 -5.05 -0.27 -20.73
CA PRO A 209 -4.31 -1.52 -20.84
C PRO A 209 -3.97 -2.15 -19.50
N ILE A 210 -4.42 -3.38 -19.29
CA ILE A 210 -4.06 -4.22 -18.14
C ILE A 210 -3.33 -5.47 -18.64
N TYR A 211 -2.31 -5.90 -17.90
CA TYR A 211 -1.43 -6.99 -18.30
C TYR A 211 -1.54 -8.16 -17.33
N LEU A 212 -1.53 -9.37 -17.90
CA LEU A 212 -1.36 -10.61 -17.18
C LEU A 212 -0.01 -11.22 -17.55
N GLY A 213 0.50 -12.09 -16.68
CA GLY A 213 1.75 -12.78 -16.89
C GLY A 213 1.87 -14.05 -16.09
N ALA A 214 3.01 -14.71 -16.26
CA ALA A 214 3.38 -15.87 -15.47
C ALA A 214 4.89 -16.07 -15.47
N THR A 215 5.42 -16.64 -14.39
CA THR A 215 6.75 -17.27 -14.40
C THR A 215 6.58 -18.79 -14.49
N VAL A 216 7.29 -19.40 -15.43
CA VAL A 216 7.15 -20.82 -15.77
C VAL A 216 8.48 -21.51 -15.53
N LEU A 217 8.49 -22.55 -14.69
CA LEU A 217 9.63 -23.41 -14.44
C LEU A 217 9.48 -24.72 -15.20
N LEU A 218 10.40 -24.96 -16.12
CA LEU A 218 10.44 -26.14 -16.97
C LEU A 218 11.13 -27.31 -16.27
N PRO A 219 10.70 -28.56 -16.53
CA PRO A 219 11.36 -29.74 -15.99
C PRO A 219 12.73 -29.96 -16.63
N GLU A 220 13.59 -30.69 -15.93
CA GLU A 220 14.85 -31.19 -16.47
C GLU A 220 14.64 -31.98 -17.77
N GLY A 221 15.45 -31.67 -18.78
CA GLY A 221 15.40 -32.31 -20.08
C GLY A 221 14.25 -31.87 -20.99
N TYR A 222 13.49 -30.81 -20.65
CA TYR A 222 12.35 -30.33 -21.45
C TYR A 222 12.70 -30.21 -22.95
N ASP A 223 13.76 -29.49 -23.32
CA ASP A 223 14.15 -29.27 -24.72
C ASP A 223 14.65 -30.54 -25.44
N ASN A 224 15.17 -31.52 -24.68
CA ASN A 224 15.64 -32.79 -25.22
C ASN A 224 14.50 -33.80 -25.46
N HIS A 225 13.28 -33.48 -25.01
CA HIS A 225 12.09 -34.33 -25.14
C HIS A 225 10.94 -33.54 -25.80
N PRO A 226 11.07 -33.19 -27.10
CA PRO A 226 10.11 -32.32 -27.77
C PRO A 226 8.71 -32.92 -27.91
N ASP A 227 8.60 -34.26 -27.89
CA ASP A 227 7.33 -34.99 -28.05
C ASP A 227 6.62 -35.28 -26.73
N VAL A 228 7.16 -34.83 -25.59
CA VAL A 228 6.62 -35.09 -24.25
C VAL A 228 5.83 -33.89 -23.74
N CYS A 229 4.60 -34.16 -23.26
CA CYS A 229 3.80 -33.22 -22.48
C CYS A 229 3.87 -33.57 -20.99
N TYR A 230 3.80 -32.56 -20.14
CA TYR A 230 3.99 -32.66 -18.70
C TYR A 230 2.74 -32.25 -17.93
N PRO A 231 2.50 -32.81 -16.72
CA PRO A 231 1.55 -32.21 -15.79
C PRO A 231 2.05 -30.82 -15.33
N VAL A 232 1.13 -29.99 -14.84
CA VAL A 232 1.40 -28.63 -14.37
C VAL A 232 0.96 -28.45 -12.92
N CYS A 233 1.83 -27.84 -12.13
CA CYS A 233 1.52 -27.27 -10.82
C CYS A 233 1.36 -25.75 -10.96
N TYR A 234 0.16 -25.25 -10.77
CA TYR A 234 -0.11 -23.81 -10.68
C TYR A 234 0.10 -23.37 -9.22
N ASP A 235 1.25 -22.75 -8.96
CA ASP A 235 1.71 -22.24 -7.65
C ASP A 235 1.21 -20.81 -7.44
N GLN A 236 0.18 -20.65 -6.62
CA GLN A 236 -0.51 -19.40 -6.35
C GLN A 236 0.10 -18.68 -5.15
N GLY A 237 0.07 -17.34 -5.19
CA GLY A 237 0.53 -16.48 -4.11
C GLY A 237 0.66 -15.03 -4.56
N HIS A 238 1.30 -14.23 -3.70
CA HIS A 238 1.66 -12.84 -3.97
C HIS A 238 2.45 -12.67 -5.26
N PHE A 239 2.33 -11.49 -5.86
CA PHE A 239 3.01 -11.18 -7.11
C PHE A 239 4.52 -11.34 -6.97
N SER A 240 5.13 -12.01 -7.93
CA SER A 240 6.57 -12.17 -7.96
C SER A 240 7.11 -12.34 -9.37
N LEU A 241 8.29 -11.76 -9.62
CA LEU A 241 9.10 -12.04 -10.81
C LEU A 241 10.03 -13.26 -10.63
N ARG A 242 9.99 -13.85 -9.43
CA ARG A 242 10.80 -15.02 -9.07
C ARG A 242 10.28 -16.27 -9.78
N ALA A 243 11.17 -17.24 -9.94
CA ALA A 243 10.78 -18.55 -10.42
C ALA A 243 9.90 -19.27 -9.37
N PRO A 244 8.95 -20.11 -9.81
CA PRO A 244 8.13 -20.94 -8.93
C PRO A 244 8.96 -21.66 -7.87
N HIS A 245 8.40 -21.80 -6.67
CA HIS A 245 9.04 -22.46 -5.52
C HIS A 245 10.44 -21.92 -5.11
N GLY A 246 10.78 -20.70 -5.53
CA GLY A 246 12.09 -20.10 -5.25
C GLY A 246 13.25 -20.77 -6.00
N PHE A 247 12.97 -21.39 -7.16
CA PHE A 247 14.01 -22.00 -7.99
C PHE A 247 15.09 -20.99 -8.38
N SER A 248 16.35 -21.39 -8.18
CA SER A 248 17.52 -20.66 -8.66
C SER A 248 18.64 -21.67 -8.88
N GLU A 249 19.32 -21.57 -10.02
CA GLU A 249 20.44 -22.47 -10.34
C GLU A 249 21.47 -22.47 -9.20
N GLY A 250 21.88 -23.67 -8.78
CA GLY A 250 22.82 -23.90 -7.69
C GLY A 250 22.20 -24.03 -6.28
N ASN A 251 20.94 -23.59 -6.07
CA ASN A 251 20.29 -23.73 -4.76
C ASN A 251 19.86 -25.20 -4.48
N PRO A 252 19.46 -25.55 -3.25
CA PRO A 252 19.02 -26.91 -2.92
C PRO A 252 17.83 -27.40 -3.75
N PHE A 253 16.87 -26.52 -4.06
CA PHE A 253 15.70 -26.87 -4.84
C PHE A 253 16.05 -27.17 -6.31
N TYR A 254 16.99 -26.43 -6.91
CA TYR A 254 17.54 -26.74 -8.22
C TYR A 254 18.09 -28.16 -8.30
N LYS A 255 18.95 -28.54 -7.33
CA LYS A 255 19.53 -29.90 -7.29
C LYS A 255 18.47 -30.98 -7.18
N LEU A 256 17.39 -30.70 -6.44
CA LEU A 256 16.26 -31.61 -6.32
C LEU A 256 15.49 -31.68 -7.65
N TRP A 257 15.07 -30.53 -8.18
CA TRP A 257 14.29 -30.38 -9.42
C TRP A 257 14.95 -31.06 -10.62
N THR A 258 16.29 -30.94 -10.73
CA THR A 258 17.07 -31.53 -11.83
C THR A 258 17.57 -32.95 -11.55
N SER A 259 17.26 -33.53 -10.38
CA SER A 259 17.66 -34.91 -10.07
C SER A 259 16.92 -35.93 -10.95
N GLU A 260 17.51 -37.10 -11.16
CA GLU A 260 16.92 -38.17 -11.98
C GLU A 260 15.56 -38.66 -11.44
N ASN A 261 15.38 -38.63 -10.11
CA ASN A 261 14.21 -39.19 -9.43
C ASN A 261 13.11 -38.15 -9.14
N PHE A 262 13.30 -36.88 -9.52
CA PHE A 262 12.27 -35.87 -9.30
C PHE A 262 11.20 -35.93 -10.40
N PRO A 263 9.89 -35.91 -10.05
CA PRO A 263 8.81 -35.91 -11.03
C PRO A 263 8.98 -34.81 -12.07
N ARG A 264 8.90 -35.17 -13.36
CA ARG A 264 8.97 -34.19 -14.45
C ARG A 264 7.61 -33.51 -14.59
N MET A 265 7.56 -32.24 -14.21
CA MET A 265 6.37 -31.40 -14.30
C MET A 265 6.77 -29.95 -14.60
N ILE A 266 5.80 -29.17 -15.06
CA ILE A 266 5.94 -27.72 -15.18
C ILE A 266 5.38 -27.09 -13.90
N ALA A 267 6.05 -26.08 -13.35
CA ALA A 267 5.47 -25.23 -12.32
C ALA A 267 5.23 -23.83 -12.88
N VAL A 268 4.12 -23.20 -12.49
CA VAL A 268 3.69 -21.90 -13.01
C VAL A 268 3.20 -21.04 -11.86
N THR A 269 3.76 -19.84 -11.71
CA THR A 269 3.21 -18.81 -10.83
C THR A 269 2.55 -17.74 -11.70
N PHE A 270 1.28 -17.46 -11.42
CA PHE A 270 0.56 -16.41 -12.13
C PHE A 270 1.00 -15.02 -11.67
N GLN A 271 0.91 -14.05 -12.57
CA GLN A 271 1.17 -12.64 -12.31
C GLN A 271 -0.07 -11.86 -12.75
N HIS A 272 -0.92 -11.54 -11.79
CA HIS A 272 -2.21 -10.89 -12.01
C HIS A 272 -2.42 -9.73 -11.02
N PRO A 273 -1.52 -8.73 -11.00
CA PRO A 273 -1.72 -7.57 -10.14
C PRO A 273 -2.98 -6.84 -10.56
N CYS A 274 -3.64 -6.20 -9.59
CA CYS A 274 -4.79 -5.35 -9.85
C CYS A 274 -4.58 -3.97 -9.20
N PRO A 275 -5.36 -2.94 -9.55
CA PRO A 275 -5.24 -1.61 -8.94
C PRO A 275 -5.39 -1.58 -7.40
N TYR A 276 -6.01 -2.61 -6.81
CA TYR A 276 -6.25 -2.69 -5.36
C TYR A 276 -5.16 -3.46 -4.59
N TYR A 277 -4.39 -4.34 -5.25
CA TYR A 277 -3.47 -5.28 -4.57
C TYR A 277 -2.46 -5.93 -5.51
N ASP A 278 -1.43 -6.53 -4.91
CA ASP A 278 -0.38 -7.19 -5.70
C ASP A 278 -0.91 -8.39 -6.49
N ASP A 279 -2.04 -8.95 -6.08
CA ASP A 279 -2.76 -9.97 -6.82
C ASP A 279 -4.28 -9.63 -6.94
N SER A 280 -5.09 -10.55 -7.48
CA SER A 280 -6.51 -10.29 -7.81
C SER A 280 -7.48 -11.23 -7.10
N TYR A 281 -6.98 -12.10 -6.22
CA TYR A 281 -7.69 -13.27 -5.68
C TYR A 281 -8.22 -14.25 -6.73
N VAL A 282 -7.96 -14.02 -8.03
CA VAL A 282 -8.45 -14.84 -9.15
C VAL A 282 -9.98 -14.96 -9.11
N VAL A 283 -10.66 -13.88 -8.73
CA VAL A 283 -12.12 -13.83 -8.67
C VAL A 283 -12.69 -12.79 -9.61
N ASN A 284 -13.90 -13.06 -10.10
CA ASN A 284 -14.73 -12.02 -10.69
C ASN A 284 -15.35 -11.20 -9.54
N SER A 285 -14.98 -9.92 -9.44
CA SER A 285 -15.52 -9.00 -8.46
C SER A 285 -16.09 -7.76 -9.15
N PRO A 286 -17.18 -7.17 -8.62
CA PRO A 286 -17.70 -5.93 -9.12
C PRO A 286 -16.73 -4.76 -8.91
N ASN A 287 -15.72 -4.81 -8.03
CA ASN A 287 -14.69 -3.76 -7.91
C ASN A 287 -13.39 -4.10 -8.63
N VAL A 288 -12.88 -5.33 -8.44
CA VAL A 288 -11.57 -5.76 -9.00
C VAL A 288 -11.69 -6.07 -10.49
N GLY A 289 -12.86 -6.47 -10.94
CA GLY A 289 -13.13 -6.84 -12.33
C GLY A 289 -13.13 -8.35 -12.57
N PRO A 290 -13.27 -8.76 -13.84
CA PRO A 290 -13.47 -10.16 -14.22
C PRO A 290 -12.16 -10.95 -14.31
N TYR A 291 -11.41 -11.06 -13.20
CA TYR A 291 -10.09 -11.72 -13.18
C TYR A 291 -10.18 -13.25 -13.29
N ASP A 292 -11.20 -13.89 -12.74
CA ASP A 292 -11.42 -15.33 -12.94
C ASP A 292 -11.61 -15.62 -14.44
N ASP A 293 -12.47 -14.83 -15.10
CA ASP A 293 -12.71 -14.96 -16.54
C ASP A 293 -11.41 -14.73 -17.34
N ALA A 294 -10.66 -13.67 -17.04
CA ALA A 294 -9.41 -13.37 -17.74
C ALA A 294 -8.36 -14.47 -17.54
N ILE A 295 -8.26 -15.03 -16.33
CA ILE A 295 -7.29 -16.09 -16.04
C ILE A 295 -7.67 -17.40 -16.74
N MET A 296 -8.95 -17.78 -16.66
CA MET A 296 -9.45 -19.03 -17.23
C MET A 296 -9.52 -18.99 -18.77
N GLN A 297 -9.80 -17.82 -19.37
CA GLN A 297 -10.02 -17.68 -20.81
C GLN A 297 -8.80 -17.11 -21.56
N GLU A 298 -7.88 -16.41 -20.89
CA GLU A 298 -6.70 -15.81 -21.53
C GLU A 298 -5.39 -16.38 -20.96
N LEU A 299 -5.14 -16.27 -19.64
CA LEU A 299 -3.83 -16.63 -19.07
C LEU A 299 -3.51 -18.12 -19.14
N ILE A 300 -4.38 -18.97 -18.61
CA ILE A 300 -4.16 -20.43 -18.62
C ILE A 300 -4.07 -20.95 -20.06
N PRO A 301 -4.99 -20.59 -20.98
CA PRO A 301 -4.87 -20.97 -22.38
C PRO A 301 -3.55 -20.52 -23.01
N TYR A 302 -3.12 -19.27 -22.78
CA TYR A 302 -1.85 -18.77 -23.29
C TYR A 302 -0.67 -19.61 -22.78
N VAL A 303 -0.61 -19.89 -21.47
CA VAL A 303 0.45 -20.73 -20.89
C VAL A 303 0.43 -22.14 -21.51
N GLU A 304 -0.74 -22.77 -21.58
CA GLU A 304 -0.87 -24.14 -22.10
C GLU A 304 -0.65 -24.26 -23.61
N GLU A 305 -0.75 -23.16 -24.37
CA GLU A 305 -0.39 -23.07 -25.79
C GLU A 305 1.09 -22.92 -26.05
N HIS A 306 1.80 -22.22 -25.16
CA HIS A 306 3.24 -21.98 -25.31
C HIS A 306 4.11 -23.05 -24.64
N PHE A 307 3.54 -23.84 -23.73
CA PHE A 307 4.25 -24.91 -23.02
C PHE A 307 3.57 -26.26 -23.20
N ARG A 308 4.36 -27.34 -23.28
CA ARG A 308 3.89 -28.72 -23.49
C ARG A 308 3.21 -29.26 -22.22
N ILE A 309 1.99 -28.78 -21.95
CA ILE A 309 1.18 -29.15 -20.78
C ILE A 309 0.11 -30.17 -21.19
N ILE A 310 -0.11 -31.18 -20.34
CA ILE A 310 -1.25 -32.09 -20.46
C ILE A 310 -2.52 -31.34 -20.03
N ARG A 311 -3.33 -30.93 -21.00
CA ARG A 311 -4.57 -30.14 -20.80
C ARG A 311 -5.76 -30.98 -20.33
N LYS A 312 -5.58 -31.67 -19.20
CA LYS A 312 -6.61 -32.53 -18.57
C LYS A 312 -6.66 -32.28 -17.08
N PRO A 313 -7.84 -32.40 -16.43
CA PRO A 313 -7.98 -32.09 -15.01
C PRO A 313 -6.99 -32.85 -14.13
N TYR A 314 -6.83 -34.16 -14.33
CA TYR A 314 -5.89 -34.99 -13.55
C TYR A 314 -4.42 -34.57 -13.64
N ALA A 315 -4.05 -33.69 -14.59
CA ALA A 315 -2.70 -33.21 -14.81
C ALA A 315 -2.53 -31.71 -14.51
N ARG A 316 -3.58 -31.05 -13.99
CA ARG A 316 -3.53 -29.68 -13.47
C ARG A 316 -3.75 -29.72 -11.97
N VAL A 317 -2.71 -29.41 -11.22
CA VAL A 317 -2.79 -29.31 -9.76
C VAL A 317 -2.50 -27.89 -9.31
N LEU A 318 -3.08 -27.52 -8.19
CA LEU A 318 -2.95 -26.21 -7.58
C LEU A 318 -2.22 -26.33 -6.24
N THR A 319 -1.44 -25.32 -5.89
CA THR A 319 -0.89 -25.17 -4.55
C THR A 319 -0.70 -23.70 -4.23
N GLY A 320 -0.64 -23.34 -2.95
CA GLY A 320 -0.36 -21.99 -2.51
C GLY A 320 -0.44 -21.85 -1.01
N GLY A 321 0.18 -20.80 -0.48
CA GLY A 321 0.15 -20.40 0.93
C GLY A 321 -0.47 -19.02 1.14
N SER A 322 -1.06 -18.74 2.30
CA SER A 322 -1.67 -17.43 2.62
C SER A 322 -2.73 -17.04 1.59
N THR A 323 -2.63 -15.88 0.94
CA THR A 323 -3.48 -15.49 -0.19
C THR A 323 -3.50 -16.54 -1.30
N GLY A 324 -2.34 -17.13 -1.62
CA GLY A 324 -2.24 -18.23 -2.58
C GLY A 324 -2.97 -19.50 -2.12
N GLY A 325 -3.01 -19.76 -0.82
CA GLY A 325 -3.78 -20.84 -0.23
C GLY A 325 -5.27 -20.65 -0.48
N TRP A 326 -5.75 -19.43 -0.28
CA TRP A 326 -7.13 -19.06 -0.58
C TRP A 326 -7.44 -19.20 -2.08
N ILE A 327 -6.59 -18.63 -2.95
CA ILE A 327 -6.75 -18.68 -4.41
C ILE A 327 -6.82 -20.13 -4.89
N CYS A 328 -5.86 -20.97 -4.48
CA CYS A 328 -5.79 -22.35 -4.95
C CYS A 328 -6.98 -23.19 -4.44
N LEU A 329 -7.55 -22.85 -3.28
CA LEU A 329 -8.78 -23.47 -2.80
C LEU A 329 -10.01 -22.98 -3.60
N ALA A 330 -10.14 -21.67 -3.79
CA ALA A 330 -11.24 -21.05 -4.51
C ALA A 330 -11.32 -21.56 -5.96
N MET A 331 -10.19 -21.57 -6.68
CA MET A 331 -10.13 -22.10 -8.05
C MET A 331 -10.57 -23.57 -8.14
N GLN A 332 -10.19 -24.41 -7.16
CA GLN A 332 -10.62 -25.81 -7.13
C GLN A 332 -12.12 -25.95 -6.85
N VAL A 333 -12.68 -25.10 -5.99
CA VAL A 333 -14.11 -25.10 -5.64
C VAL A 333 -14.96 -24.57 -6.79
N PHE A 334 -14.52 -23.50 -7.46
CA PHE A 334 -15.26 -22.86 -8.56
C PHE A 334 -15.12 -23.62 -9.88
N HIS A 335 -13.98 -24.28 -10.11
CA HIS A 335 -13.70 -25.01 -11.35
C HIS A 335 -13.31 -26.48 -11.09
N PRO A 336 -14.16 -27.29 -10.41
CA PRO A 336 -13.80 -28.63 -9.94
C PRO A 336 -13.56 -29.64 -11.07
N ASP A 337 -14.17 -29.42 -12.23
CA ASP A 337 -13.97 -30.26 -13.42
C ASP A 337 -12.78 -29.81 -14.28
N PHE A 338 -12.12 -28.70 -13.93
CA PHE A 338 -10.97 -28.17 -14.67
C PHE A 338 -9.64 -28.51 -13.99
N PHE A 339 -9.60 -28.47 -12.65
CA PHE A 339 -8.42 -28.79 -11.82
C PHE A 339 -8.60 -30.14 -11.11
N GLY A 340 -7.55 -30.97 -11.12
CA GLY A 340 -7.59 -32.33 -10.59
C GLY A 340 -7.21 -32.47 -9.12
N GLY A 341 -6.79 -31.38 -8.47
CA GLY A 341 -6.45 -31.38 -7.05
C GLY A 341 -5.80 -30.07 -6.60
N THR A 342 -5.92 -29.77 -5.32
CA THR A 342 -5.35 -28.57 -4.69
C THR A 342 -4.70 -28.91 -3.35
N TRP A 343 -3.59 -28.24 -3.06
CA TRP A 343 -2.93 -28.24 -1.75
C TRP A 343 -2.87 -26.81 -1.21
N SER A 344 -3.93 -26.44 -0.48
CA SER A 344 -4.07 -25.15 0.21
C SER A 344 -3.35 -25.18 1.55
N LEU A 345 -2.41 -24.25 1.75
CA LEU A 345 -1.61 -24.12 2.96
C LEU A 345 -1.98 -22.81 3.66
N CYS A 346 -2.37 -22.88 4.95
CA CYS A 346 -2.70 -21.71 5.78
C CYS A 346 -3.40 -20.57 5.01
N PRO A 347 -4.56 -20.83 4.39
CA PRO A 347 -5.23 -19.86 3.54
C PRO A 347 -5.71 -18.66 4.34
N ASP A 348 -5.84 -17.52 3.66
CA ASP A 348 -6.68 -16.39 4.13
C ASP A 348 -8.10 -16.87 4.52
N PRO A 349 -8.90 -16.05 5.20
CA PRO A 349 -10.27 -16.39 5.57
C PRO A 349 -11.11 -17.01 4.43
N VAL A 350 -11.45 -18.29 4.59
CA VAL A 350 -12.23 -19.06 3.60
C VAL A 350 -13.75 -18.84 3.73
N ASP A 351 -14.19 -18.27 4.86
CA ASP A 351 -15.55 -17.79 5.05
C ASP A 351 -15.59 -16.61 6.01
N PHE A 352 -16.67 -15.83 5.96
CA PHE A 352 -16.76 -14.56 6.66
C PHE A 352 -17.16 -14.64 8.15
N ARG A 353 -17.27 -15.85 8.73
CA ARG A 353 -17.47 -16.02 10.18
C ARG A 353 -16.14 -15.92 10.95
N TYR A 354 -15.03 -16.05 10.23
CA TYR A 354 -13.65 -15.91 10.72
C TYR A 354 -12.83 -15.09 9.71
N TYR A 355 -13.31 -13.88 9.45
CA TYR A 355 -12.57 -12.86 8.70
C TYR A 355 -11.50 -12.29 9.63
N GLU A 356 -10.38 -12.99 9.69
CA GLU A 356 -9.48 -13.01 10.86
C GLU A 356 -10.23 -13.43 12.13
N LEU A 357 -10.21 -12.60 13.16
CA LEU A 357 -10.94 -12.81 14.42
C LEU A 357 -12.33 -12.14 14.42
N VAL A 358 -12.84 -11.73 13.26
CA VAL A 358 -14.14 -11.05 13.09
C VAL A 358 -15.16 -11.99 12.47
N ASN A 359 -16.35 -12.05 13.07
CA ASN A 359 -17.53 -12.63 12.40
C ASN A 359 -18.37 -11.49 11.84
N ILE A 360 -18.28 -11.24 10.53
CA ILE A 360 -18.91 -10.06 9.91
C ILE A 360 -20.45 -10.06 10.02
N TYR A 361 -21.05 -11.22 10.30
CA TYR A 361 -22.50 -11.36 10.43
C TYR A 361 -23.01 -11.16 11.85
N GLN A 362 -22.15 -11.22 12.86
CA GLN A 362 -22.55 -11.26 14.27
C GLN A 362 -21.84 -10.23 15.14
N ASP A 363 -20.59 -9.90 14.82
CA ASP A 363 -19.83 -8.95 15.61
C ASP A 363 -20.31 -7.52 15.32
N GLU A 364 -20.46 -6.71 16.36
CA GLU A 364 -20.91 -5.32 16.24
C GLU A 364 -19.82 -4.38 15.67
N ASN A 365 -18.54 -4.79 15.74
CA ASN A 365 -17.41 -4.04 15.22
C ASN A 365 -16.20 -4.97 14.95
N ALA A 366 -15.25 -4.50 14.13
CA ALA A 366 -14.05 -5.25 13.77
C ALA A 366 -12.90 -5.13 14.79
N TYR A 367 -12.80 -4.04 15.54
CA TYR A 367 -11.59 -3.71 16.31
C TYR A 367 -11.49 -4.39 17.68
N TYR A 368 -12.58 -4.49 18.43
CA TYR A 368 -12.56 -5.00 19.81
C TYR A 368 -13.71 -5.95 20.12
N ARG A 369 -13.47 -6.85 21.08
CA ARG A 369 -14.51 -7.68 21.69
C ARG A 369 -14.89 -7.15 23.05
N ILE A 370 -16.17 -7.27 23.39
CA ILE A 370 -16.70 -6.97 24.72
C ILE A 370 -16.98 -8.31 25.43
N HIS A 371 -16.39 -8.50 26.60
CA HIS A 371 -16.73 -9.59 27.51
C HIS A 371 -17.14 -9.02 28.88
N ASN A 372 -18.45 -9.03 29.16
CA ASN A 372 -19.06 -8.27 30.27
C ASN A 372 -18.77 -6.77 30.16
N GLN A 373 -17.91 -6.24 31.04
CA GLN A 373 -17.48 -4.84 31.05
C GLN A 373 -16.04 -4.65 30.53
N ILE A 374 -15.40 -5.73 30.08
CA ILE A 374 -14.02 -5.69 29.58
C ILE A 374 -14.07 -5.54 28.06
N GLN A 375 -13.45 -4.46 27.58
CA GLN A 375 -13.16 -4.25 26.17
C GLN A 375 -11.72 -4.67 25.89
N THR A 376 -11.50 -5.47 24.85
CA THR A 376 -10.16 -5.92 24.45
C THR A 376 -10.02 -5.85 22.94
N GLU A 377 -8.96 -5.21 22.46
CA GLU A 377 -8.63 -5.14 21.03
C GLU A 377 -8.37 -6.55 20.47
N ARG A 378 -8.78 -6.78 19.22
CA ARG A 378 -8.54 -8.02 18.50
C ARG A 378 -7.10 -8.00 17.97
N PRO A 379 -6.26 -8.97 18.35
CA PRO A 379 -4.96 -9.13 17.72
C PRO A 379 -5.12 -9.58 16.27
N GLU A 380 -4.19 -9.18 15.41
CA GLU A 380 -4.11 -9.66 14.03
C GLU A 380 -2.86 -10.53 13.86
N ALA A 381 -1.69 -10.01 14.23
CA ALA A 381 -0.44 -10.76 14.23
C ALA A 381 0.12 -10.98 15.64
N ARG A 382 0.75 -12.14 15.83
CA ARG A 382 1.40 -12.53 17.08
C ARG A 382 2.51 -13.56 16.86
N ASP A 383 3.44 -13.61 17.79
CA ASP A 383 4.43 -14.68 17.88
C ASP A 383 3.77 -16.04 18.20
N PRO A 384 4.45 -17.18 17.91
CA PRO A 384 3.96 -18.51 18.25
C PRO A 384 3.71 -18.75 19.76
N ASP A 385 4.35 -17.98 20.64
CA ASP A 385 4.13 -18.01 22.10
C ASP A 385 2.99 -17.07 22.56
N GLY A 386 2.41 -16.30 21.63
CA GLY A 386 1.24 -15.48 21.84
C GLY A 386 1.50 -13.99 22.07
N GLN A 387 2.74 -13.50 21.97
CA GLN A 387 3.01 -12.05 22.06
C GLN A 387 2.41 -11.33 20.84
N VAL A 388 1.47 -10.41 21.09
CA VAL A 388 0.80 -9.65 20.04
C VAL A 388 1.75 -8.61 19.46
N TRP A 389 1.85 -8.57 18.13
CA TRP A 389 2.64 -7.59 17.40
C TRP A 389 1.83 -6.34 17.09
N HIS A 390 0.63 -6.53 16.55
CA HIS A 390 -0.32 -5.47 16.23
C HIS A 390 -1.76 -6.00 16.24
N THR A 391 -2.70 -5.07 16.34
CA THR A 391 -4.14 -5.31 16.36
C THR A 391 -4.76 -5.09 14.98
N ILE A 392 -6.00 -5.56 14.78
CA ILE A 392 -6.77 -5.29 13.57
C ILE A 392 -6.89 -3.77 13.33
N ARG A 393 -7.06 -2.98 14.40
CA ARG A 393 -7.14 -1.51 14.28
C ARG A 393 -5.85 -0.92 13.72
N ASP A 394 -4.70 -1.42 14.17
CA ASP A 394 -3.40 -0.92 13.72
C ASP A 394 -3.23 -1.11 12.21
N SER A 395 -3.58 -2.28 11.66
CA SER A 395 -3.45 -2.53 10.22
C SER A 395 -4.46 -1.74 9.40
N TYR A 396 -5.70 -1.58 9.88
CA TYR A 396 -6.67 -0.69 9.23
C TYR A 396 -6.18 0.75 9.16
N TYR A 397 -5.64 1.27 10.27
CA TYR A 397 -5.16 2.65 10.33
C TYR A 397 -3.89 2.83 9.50
N TYR A 398 -3.02 1.82 9.47
CA TYR A 398 -1.87 1.81 8.58
C TYR A 398 -2.30 1.85 7.11
N GLU A 399 -3.19 0.95 6.68
CA GLU A 399 -3.69 0.93 5.31
C GLU A 399 -4.42 2.20 4.92
N TRP A 400 -5.25 2.77 5.81
CA TRP A 400 -5.91 4.04 5.56
C TRP A 400 -4.90 5.19 5.38
N THR A 401 -3.80 5.16 6.13
CA THR A 401 -2.70 6.11 5.93
C THR A 401 -2.06 5.94 4.55
N LEU A 402 -1.89 4.70 4.08
CA LEU A 402 -1.35 4.39 2.75
C LEU A 402 -2.31 4.83 1.62
N GLY A 403 -3.62 4.64 1.77
CA GLY A 403 -4.60 5.04 0.77
C GLY A 403 -6.03 4.93 1.28
N ASP A 404 -6.80 6.02 1.17
CA ASP A 404 -8.23 6.03 1.47
C ASP A 404 -9.05 5.34 0.38
N ARG A 405 -10.33 5.09 0.68
CA ARG A 405 -11.28 4.39 -0.23
C ARG A 405 -10.77 3.02 -0.67
N HIS A 406 -10.13 2.31 0.26
CA HIS A 406 -9.53 0.98 0.04
C HIS A 406 -8.50 0.96 -1.09
N ARG A 407 -7.67 2.01 -1.24
CA ARG A 407 -6.61 2.08 -2.26
C ARG A 407 -5.20 1.89 -1.68
N SER A 408 -5.09 1.30 -0.50
CA SER A 408 -3.82 1.14 0.21
C SER A 408 -2.81 0.25 -0.53
N GLY A 409 -3.30 -0.68 -1.36
CA GLY A 409 -2.48 -1.78 -1.87
C GLY A 409 -2.26 -2.89 -0.83
N GLY A 410 -3.01 -2.89 0.27
CA GLY A 410 -2.90 -3.83 1.38
C GLY A 410 -4.02 -4.89 1.44
N GLN A 411 -3.88 -5.82 2.40
CA GLN A 411 -4.70 -7.01 2.55
C GLN A 411 -6.18 -6.70 2.87
N TRP A 412 -6.43 -5.71 3.74
CA TRP A 412 -7.80 -5.33 4.08
C TRP A 412 -8.50 -4.63 2.91
N ALA A 413 -7.79 -3.74 2.21
CA ALA A 413 -8.31 -3.10 1.01
C ALA A 413 -8.70 -4.09 -0.09
N ILE A 414 -7.89 -5.13 -0.33
CA ILE A 414 -8.21 -6.12 -1.37
C ILE A 414 -9.38 -7.00 -1.00
N TRP A 415 -9.50 -7.42 0.25
CA TRP A 415 -10.65 -8.22 0.65
C TRP A 415 -11.96 -7.42 0.53
N GLU A 416 -11.95 -6.15 0.91
CA GLU A 416 -13.08 -5.25 0.67
C GLU A 416 -13.39 -5.15 -0.83
N ALA A 417 -12.39 -4.87 -1.66
CA ALA A 417 -12.58 -4.82 -3.11
C ALA A 417 -13.09 -6.15 -3.70
N ALA A 418 -12.56 -7.29 -3.26
CA ALA A 418 -12.92 -8.60 -3.79
C ALA A 418 -14.36 -9.01 -3.44
N TYR A 419 -14.84 -8.65 -2.24
CA TYR A 419 -16.06 -9.25 -1.69
C TYR A 419 -17.23 -8.28 -1.50
N THR A 420 -17.02 -6.96 -1.53
CA THR A 420 -18.12 -6.00 -1.33
C THR A 420 -18.71 -5.44 -2.62
N PRO A 421 -19.94 -4.88 -2.57
CA PRO A 421 -20.49 -4.12 -3.68
C PRO A 421 -19.68 -2.84 -3.98
N VAL A 422 -19.93 -2.26 -5.15
CA VAL A 422 -19.43 -0.91 -5.49
C VAL A 422 -20.25 0.14 -4.72
N GLY A 423 -19.57 1.10 -4.11
CA GLY A 423 -20.16 2.28 -3.49
C GLY A 423 -20.64 3.31 -4.51
N GLU A 424 -21.37 4.34 -4.04
CA GLU A 424 -21.90 5.40 -4.91
C GLU A 424 -20.79 6.22 -5.60
N ASP A 425 -19.62 6.31 -4.97
CA ASP A 425 -18.44 6.99 -5.49
C ASP A 425 -17.57 6.12 -6.42
N GLY A 426 -17.97 4.87 -6.65
CA GLY A 426 -17.29 3.90 -7.52
C GLY A 426 -16.20 3.06 -6.84
N TYR A 427 -15.89 3.33 -5.57
CA TYR A 427 -14.92 2.56 -4.79
C TYR A 427 -15.61 1.42 -4.02
N PRO A 428 -14.86 0.45 -3.45
CA PRO A 428 -15.46 -0.62 -2.66
C PRO A 428 -16.28 -0.03 -1.51
N LYS A 429 -17.48 -0.58 -1.28
CA LYS A 429 -18.28 -0.20 -0.12
C LYS A 429 -17.69 -0.83 1.13
N PRO A 430 -17.28 -0.06 2.15
CA PRO A 430 -16.73 -0.62 3.38
C PRO A 430 -17.69 -1.61 4.05
N LEU A 431 -17.17 -2.72 4.59
CA LEU A 431 -17.95 -3.64 5.44
C LEU A 431 -18.38 -3.01 6.77
N TRP A 432 -17.60 -2.07 7.29
CA TRP A 432 -17.83 -1.35 8.54
C TRP A 432 -17.59 0.16 8.41
N ASP A 433 -18.06 0.91 9.40
CA ASP A 433 -18.00 2.37 9.44
C ASP A 433 -16.63 2.94 9.84
#